data_AF-A0A3D4XT23-F1
#
_entry.id   AF-A0A3D4XT23-F1
#
_cell.length_a   1.000
_cell.length_b   1.000
_cell.length_c   1.000
_cell.angle_alpha   90.00
_cell.angle_beta   90.00
_cell.angle_gamma   90.00
#
_symmetry.space_group_name_H-M   'P 1'
#
loop_
_entity.id
_entity.type
_entity.pdbx_description
1 polymer ?
#
loop_
_entity_poly.entity_id
_entity_poly.type
_entity_poly.pdbx_seq_one_letter_code
_entity_poly.pdbx_strand_id
1 'polypeptide(L)'
;MNDIRITPALEQIRNLSISAGTPLPEAPAEGIDFGSVLKQAMDSVNEKQQVAAQFKSAFEGGDKTMNLAEVMVASQKASVSFQAMLQVRNKLVEAYKDVMNMPM
;
A
#
# COMPACT_ATOMS: atom_id res chain seq x y z
N MET A 1 -35.88 15.13 -30.37
CA MET A 1 -34.47 15.12 -29.96
C MET A 1 -34.39 15.35 -28.45
N ASN A 2 -34.27 14.27 -27.67
CA ASN A 2 -33.24 14.05 -26.63
C ASN A 2 -33.73 12.93 -25.68
N ASP A 3 -33.72 11.69 -26.18
CA ASP A 3 -33.93 10.51 -25.33
C ASP A 3 -32.64 10.24 -24.55
N ILE A 4 -32.62 10.71 -23.31
CA ILE A 4 -31.55 10.44 -22.36
C ILE A 4 -31.58 8.95 -22.05
N ARG A 5 -30.66 8.22 -22.69
CA ARG A 5 -30.37 6.81 -22.44
C ARG A 5 -29.73 6.67 -21.05
N ILE A 6 -30.55 6.63 -19.99
CA ILE A 6 -30.11 6.38 -18.61
C ILE A 6 -29.90 4.87 -18.35
N THR A 7 -30.43 4.00 -19.21
CA THR A 7 -30.41 2.54 -19.04
C THR A 7 -29.02 1.85 -19.10
N PRO A 8 -28.02 2.27 -19.90
CA PRO A 8 -26.77 1.50 -20.01
C PRO A 8 -25.78 1.70 -18.86
N ALA A 9 -25.96 2.72 -18.00
CA ALA A 9 -25.04 3.00 -16.90
C ALA A 9 -25.16 1.99 -15.75
N LEU A 10 -26.35 1.42 -15.54
CA LEU A 10 -26.62 0.47 -14.46
C LEU A 10 -26.06 -0.93 -14.77
N GLU A 11 -25.95 -1.31 -16.05
CA GLU A 11 -25.29 -2.56 -16.46
C GLU A 11 -23.76 -2.47 -16.34
N GLN A 12 -23.19 -1.28 -16.57
CA GLN A 12 -21.74 -1.05 -16.42
C GLN A 12 -21.28 -1.17 -14.97
N ILE A 13 -22.06 -0.66 -14.01
CA ILE A 13 -21.74 -0.77 -12.58
C ILE A 13 -21.85 -2.23 -12.13
N ARG A 14 -22.84 -2.98 -12.64
CA ARG A 14 -22.98 -4.42 -12.32
C ARG A 14 -21.80 -5.25 -12.82
N ASN A 15 -21.26 -4.95 -14.00
CA ASN A 15 -20.09 -5.66 -14.55
C ASN A 15 -18.77 -5.27 -13.85
N LEU A 16 -18.64 -4.05 -13.34
CA LEU A 16 -17.49 -3.66 -12.51
C LEU A 16 -17.49 -4.37 -11.14
N SER A 17 -18.67 -4.58 -10.54
CA SER A 17 -18.80 -5.30 -9.27
C SER A 17 -18.44 -6.79 -9.37
N ILE A 18 -18.63 -7.40 -10.55
CA ILE A 18 -18.29 -8.81 -10.78
C ILE A 18 -16.78 -9.02 -10.98
N SER A 19 -16.04 -7.98 -11.40
CA SER A 19 -14.56 -8.03 -11.52
C SER A 19 -13.83 -7.81 -10.18
N ALA A 20 -14.54 -7.46 -9.11
CA ALA A 20 -13.97 -7.33 -7.76
C ALA A 20 -14.02 -8.66 -6.95
N GLY A 21 -14.60 -9.71 -7.52
CA GLY A 21 -14.82 -11.00 -6.86
C GLY A 21 -14.03 -12.18 -7.46
N THR A 22 -13.09 -11.92 -8.37
CA THR A 22 -12.20 -12.98 -8.87
C THR A 22 -11.09 -13.19 -7.83
N PRO A 23 -11.00 -14.36 -7.17
CA PRO A 23 -9.84 -14.67 -6.36
C PRO A 23 -8.63 -14.64 -7.31
N LEU A 24 -7.68 -13.76 -7.01
CA LEU A 24 -6.37 -13.76 -7.66
C LEU A 24 -5.80 -15.18 -7.53
N PRO A 25 -5.23 -15.76 -8.60
CA PRO A 25 -4.62 -17.07 -8.50
C PRO A 25 -3.58 -17.03 -7.39
N GLU A 26 -3.79 -17.87 -6.38
CA GLU A 26 -2.87 -18.06 -5.27
C GLU A 26 -1.60 -18.64 -5.88
N ALA A 27 -0.61 -17.77 -6.09
CA ALA A 27 0.72 -18.19 -6.48
C ALA A 27 1.21 -19.17 -5.40
N PRO A 28 1.77 -20.33 -5.77
CA PRO A 28 2.30 -21.25 -4.79
C PRO A 28 3.31 -20.48 -3.95
N ALA A 29 3.06 -20.43 -2.64
CA ALA A 29 4.03 -19.93 -1.68
C ALA A 29 5.16 -20.96 -1.60
N GLU A 30 6.00 -21.03 -2.64
CA GLU A 30 7.37 -21.50 -2.48
C GLU A 30 7.95 -20.67 -1.35
N GLY A 31 8.31 -21.36 -0.26
CA GLY A 31 8.60 -20.77 1.04
C GLY A 31 9.44 -19.51 0.92
N ILE A 32 8.77 -18.37 1.04
CA ILE A 32 9.43 -17.07 1.11
C ILE A 32 10.32 -17.16 2.34
N ASP A 33 11.64 -17.21 2.12
CA ASP A 33 12.59 -17.25 3.22
C ASP A 33 12.47 -15.92 3.98
N PHE A 34 11.74 -15.97 5.08
CA PHE A 34 11.46 -14.83 5.92
C PHE A 34 12.75 -14.14 6.39
N GLY A 35 13.83 -14.92 6.56
CA GLY A 35 15.17 -14.40 6.85
C GLY A 35 15.67 -13.45 5.77
N SER A 36 15.56 -13.84 4.49
CA SER A 36 15.92 -12.98 3.36
C SER A 36 15.08 -11.70 3.27
N VAL A 37 13.77 -11.79 3.53
CA VAL A 37 12.86 -10.64 3.49
C VAL A 37 13.17 -9.68 4.64
N LEU A 38 13.41 -10.22 5.84
CA LEU A 38 13.80 -9.43 7.00
C LEU A 38 15.15 -8.73 6.78
N LYS A 39 16.11 -9.42 6.18
CA LYS A 39 17.41 -8.85 5.83
C LYS A 39 17.28 -7.72 4.81
N GLN A 40 16.51 -7.94 3.74
CA GLN A 40 16.20 -6.88 2.76
C GLN A 40 15.50 -5.68 3.39
N ALA A 41 14.59 -5.91 4.33
CA ALA A 41 13.93 -4.83 5.05
C ALA A 41 14.91 -4.03 5.91
N MET A 42 15.84 -4.69 6.61
CA MET A 42 16.89 -4.03 7.39
C MET A 42 17.86 -3.24 6.51
N ASP A 43 18.30 -3.83 5.40
CA ASP A 43 19.20 -3.19 4.44
C ASP A 43 18.53 -1.95 3.82
N SER A 44 17.24 -2.04 3.47
CA SER A 44 16.47 -0.90 2.95
C SER A 44 16.30 0.22 3.99
N VAL A 45 16.14 -0.11 5.27
CA VAL A 45 16.09 0.89 6.35
C VAL A 45 17.43 1.60 6.50
N ASN A 46 18.54 0.85 6.47
CA ASN A 46 19.89 1.42 6.55
C ASN A 46 20.17 2.36 5.37
N GLU A 47 19.80 1.96 4.16
CA GLU A 47 19.95 2.78 2.96
C GLU A 47 19.14 4.08 3.07
N LYS A 48 17.89 4.01 3.55
CA LYS A 48 17.06 5.20 3.79
C LYS A 48 17.62 6.11 4.87
N GLN A 49 18.27 5.56 5.91
CA GLN A 49 18.95 6.38 6.93
C GLN A 49 20.15 7.13 6.35
N GLN A 50 20.96 6.49 5.50
CA GLN A 50 22.09 7.16 4.85
C GLN A 50 21.63 8.27 3.91
N VAL A 51 20.58 8.01 3.13
CA VAL A 51 19.96 9.01 2.26
C VAL A 51 19.41 10.19 3.08
N ALA A 52 18.73 9.93 4.20
CA ALA A 52 18.25 10.97 5.11
C ALA A 52 19.40 11.80 5.72
N ALA A 53 20.53 11.18 6.05
CA ALA A 53 21.71 11.89 6.53
C ALA A 53 22.33 12.81 5.46
N GLN A 54 22.35 12.36 4.21
CA GLN A 54 22.75 13.21 3.07
C GLN A 54 21.77 14.37 2.86
N PHE A 55 20.46 14.11 2.89
CA PHE A 55 19.45 15.16 2.77
C PHE A 55 19.52 16.17 3.92
N LYS A 56 19.78 15.73 5.15
CA LYS A 56 19.98 16.62 6.30
C LYS A 56 21.19 17.52 6.09
N SER A 57 22.30 16.98 5.58
CA SER A 57 23.50 17.75 5.27
C SER A 57 23.27 18.75 4.12
N ALA A 58 22.50 18.35 3.10
CA ALA A 58 22.12 19.23 1.99
C ALA A 58 21.12 20.33 2.42
N PHE A 59 20.19 20.01 3.32
CA PHE A 59 19.21 20.96 3.86
C PHE A 59 19.86 21.99 4.78
N GLU A 60 20.80 21.58 5.65
CA GLU A 60 21.66 22.49 6.42
C GLU A 60 22.51 23.39 5.50
N GLY A 61 22.74 22.98 4.25
CA GLY A 61 23.35 23.76 3.17
C GLY A 61 22.43 24.76 2.46
N GLY A 62 21.13 24.82 2.79
CA GLY A 62 20.22 25.89 2.32
C GLY A 62 19.41 25.61 1.06
N ASP A 63 19.07 24.35 0.77
CA ASP A 63 18.30 23.98 -0.43
C ASP A 63 16.81 24.38 -0.32
N LYS A 64 16.32 25.17 -1.30
CA LYS A 64 15.00 25.84 -1.34
C LYS A 64 14.01 25.17 -2.30
N THR A 65 14.16 23.88 -2.57
CA THR A 65 13.40 23.16 -3.61
C THR A 65 12.02 22.66 -3.19
N MET A 66 11.68 22.67 -1.89
CA MET A 66 10.42 22.09 -1.40
C MET A 66 9.28 23.13 -1.40
N ASN A 67 8.31 22.92 -2.29
CA ASN A 67 7.13 23.76 -2.40
C ASN A 67 6.11 23.34 -1.32
N LEU A 68 5.53 24.29 -0.56
CA LEU A 68 4.55 24.01 0.51
C LEU A 68 3.40 23.09 0.06
N ALA A 69 3.00 23.19 -1.22
CA ALA A 69 2.02 22.31 -1.82
C ALA A 69 2.43 20.82 -1.81
N GLU A 70 3.71 20.52 -2.05
CA GLU A 70 4.23 19.15 -2.02
C GLU A 70 4.24 18.58 -0.61
N VAL A 71 4.54 19.41 0.41
CA VAL A 71 4.48 19.00 1.82
C VAL A 71 3.04 18.63 2.22
N MET A 72 2.04 19.42 1.80
CA MET A 72 0.64 19.13 2.09
C MET A 72 0.16 17.84 1.39
N VAL A 73 0.54 17.65 0.11
CA VAL A 73 0.22 16.42 -0.64
C VAL A 73 0.90 15.20 -0.02
N ALA A 74 2.16 15.32 0.38
CA ALA A 74 2.89 14.27 1.06
C ALA A 74 2.23 13.92 2.41
N SER A 75 1.80 14.93 3.17
CA SER A 75 1.09 14.73 4.44
C SER A 75 -0.24 14.00 4.23
N GLN A 76 -1.03 14.36 3.22
CA GLN A 76 -2.30 13.69 2.91
C GLN A 76 -2.10 12.25 2.44
N LYS A 77 -1.09 12.01 1.61
CA LYS A 77 -0.73 10.66 1.16
C LYS A 77 -0.30 9.79 2.34
N ALA A 78 0.49 10.32 3.27
CA ALA A 78 0.90 9.62 4.48
C ALA A 78 -0.30 9.24 5.36
N SER A 79 -1.27 10.12 5.55
CA SER A 79 -2.48 9.83 6.32
C SER A 79 -3.30 8.68 5.70
N VAL A 80 -3.50 8.69 4.38
CA VAL A 80 -4.23 7.61 3.68
C VAL A 80 -3.47 6.29 3.74
N SER A 81 -2.15 6.31 3.55
CA SER A 81 -1.31 5.11 3.67
C SER A 81 -1.32 4.53 5.09
N PHE A 82 -1.34 5.37 6.11
CA PHE A 82 -1.44 4.92 7.50
C PHE A 82 -2.77 4.20 7.78
N GLN A 83 -3.88 4.74 7.27
CA GLN A 83 -5.19 4.09 7.38
C GLN A 83 -5.21 2.72 6.69
N ALA A 84 -4.59 2.62 5.50
CA ALA A 84 -4.46 1.34 4.81
C ALA A 84 -3.60 0.34 5.61
N MET A 85 -2.51 0.78 6.24
CA MET A 85 -1.68 -0.07 7.09
C MET A 85 -2.43 -0.63 8.30
N LEU A 86 -3.33 0.15 8.90
CA LEU A 86 -4.18 -0.35 9.99
C LEU A 86 -5.08 -1.51 9.54
N GLN A 87 -5.63 -1.41 8.33
CA GLN A 87 -6.45 -2.49 7.75
C GLN A 87 -5.62 -3.74 7.47
N VAL A 88 -4.41 -3.57 6.91
CA VAL A 88 -3.49 -4.68 6.66
C VAL A 88 -3.06 -5.33 7.98
N ARG A 89 -2.73 -4.56 9.01
CA ARG A 89 -2.39 -5.07 10.35
C ARG A 89 -3.51 -5.97 10.89
N ASN A 90 -4.75 -5.51 10.81
CA ASN A 90 -5.89 -6.27 11.33
C ASN A 90 -6.07 -7.59 10.56
N LYS A 91 -5.97 -7.57 9.23
CA LYS A 91 -6.00 -8.77 8.38
C LYS A 91 -4.87 -9.75 8.67
N LEU A 92 -3.66 -9.27 8.96
CA LEU A 92 -2.52 -10.12 9.31
C LEU A 92 -2.71 -10.81 10.67
N VAL A 93 -3.32 -10.11 11.64
CA VAL A 93 -3.65 -10.71 12.94
C VAL A 93 -4.75 -11.77 12.81
N GLU A 94 -5.75 -11.52 11.97
CA GLU A 94 -6.79 -12.52 11.65
C GLU A 94 -6.19 -13.74 10.96
N ALA A 95 -5.39 -13.55 9.90
CA ALA A 95 -4.74 -14.65 9.19
C ALA A 95 -3.84 -15.49 10.11
N TYR A 96 -3.13 -14.87 11.05
CA TYR A 96 -2.34 -15.60 12.04
C TYR A 96 -3.22 -16.44 12.99
N LYS A 97 -4.34 -15.87 13.45
CA LYS A 97 -5.31 -16.60 14.28
C LYS A 97 -5.95 -17.77 13.53
N ASP A 98 -6.28 -17.58 12.26
CA ASP A 98 -6.89 -18.62 11.43
C ASP A 98 -5.94 -19.79 11.20
N VAL A 99 -4.65 -19.52 10.95
CA VAL A 99 -3.61 -20.55 10.85
C VAL A 99 -3.43 -21.31 12.18
N MET A 100 -3.47 -20.61 13.33
CA MET A 100 -3.36 -21.25 14.65
C MET A 100 -4.59 -22.09 15.03
N ASN A 101 -5.79 -21.70 14.58
CA ASN A 101 -7.03 -22.38 14.90
C ASN A 101 -7.43 -23.43 13.85
N MET A 102 -6.62 -23.63 12.80
CA MET A 102 -6.84 -24.69 11.84
C MET A 102 -6.59 -26.03 12.54
N PRO A 103 -7.62 -26.86 12.80
CA PRO A 103 -7.38 -28.20 13.33
C PRO A 103 -6.69 -29.01 12.24
N MET A 104 -5.58 -29.67 12.61
CA MET A 104 -4.94 -30.70 11.79
C MET A 104 -5.89 -31.89 11.59
#